data_AF-A0A941AYY4-F1
#
_entry.id   AF-A0A941AYY4-F1
#
_cell.length_a   1.000
_cell.length_b   1.000
_cell.length_c   1.000
_cell.angle_alpha   90.00
_cell.angle_beta   90.00
_cell.angle_gamma   90.00
#
_symmetry.space_group_name_H-M   'P 1'
#
loop_
_entity.id
_entity.type
_entity.pdbx_description
1 polymer ?
#
loop_
_entity_poly.entity_id
_entity_poly.type
_entity_poly.pdbx_seq_one_letter_code
_entity_poly.pdbx_strand_id
1 'polypeptide(L)'
;MKSTIHENQSLNKSMSKKIYIAGKITNEPFHHVVIKFKEAQTTIEKLGFEVVNPIVVVNNSTEPWESAMKTCLKAMLDCDGIVILPCWQLSRGAQIERQLAEDLDMMIFNYDSFGLKVLKARLCNNSQPLIQ
;
A
#
# COMPACT_ATOMS: atom_id res chain seq x y z
N MET A 1 -18.97 33.36 -34.71
CA MET A 1 -17.93 33.65 -33.70
C MET A 1 -17.92 32.49 -32.71
N LYS A 2 -16.97 31.56 -32.84
CA LYS A 2 -16.80 30.43 -31.91
C LYS A 2 -15.83 30.89 -30.83
N SER A 3 -16.32 31.19 -29.62
CA SER A 3 -15.45 31.40 -28.46
C SER A 3 -15.33 30.07 -27.72
N THR A 4 -14.16 29.49 -27.89
CA THR A 4 -13.60 28.33 -27.20
C THR A 4 -13.64 28.52 -25.68
N ILE A 5 -14.19 27.55 -24.96
CA ILE A 5 -13.82 27.24 -23.58
C ILE A 5 -13.57 25.74 -23.54
N HIS A 6 -12.31 25.34 -23.77
CA HIS A 6 -11.85 24.02 -23.36
C HIS A 6 -11.28 24.19 -21.95
N GLU A 7 -12.06 23.74 -20.96
CA GLU A 7 -11.68 23.77 -19.56
C GLU A 7 -10.40 22.95 -19.35
N ASN A 8 -9.40 23.64 -18.82
CA ASN A 8 -8.13 23.09 -18.36
C ASN A 8 -8.35 22.13 -17.18
N GLN A 9 -8.67 20.87 -17.46
CA GLN A 9 -8.83 19.80 -16.46
C GLN A 9 -7.74 18.72 -16.57
N SER A 10 -6.49 19.08 -16.82
CA SER A 10 -5.41 18.08 -16.94
C SER A 10 -4.08 18.42 -16.27
N LEU A 11 -4.03 19.42 -15.39
CA LEU A 11 -2.80 19.77 -14.68
C LEU A 11 -3.11 20.06 -13.20
N ASN A 12 -3.37 18.98 -12.44
CA ASN A 12 -3.16 18.86 -10.99
C ASN A 12 -3.57 17.46 -10.50
N LYS A 13 -3.17 16.40 -11.22
CA LYS A 13 -3.12 15.08 -10.59
C LYS A 13 -1.93 15.12 -9.62
N SER A 14 -2.16 15.60 -8.40
CA SER A 14 -1.27 15.26 -7.29
C SER A 14 -1.04 13.76 -7.38
N MET A 15 0.20 13.33 -7.63
CA MET A 15 0.51 11.92 -7.88
C MET A 15 0.01 11.12 -6.68
N SER A 16 -1.10 10.40 -6.87
CA SER A 16 -1.69 9.57 -5.83
C SER A 16 -0.62 8.60 -5.34
N LYS A 17 -0.37 8.63 -4.03
CA LYS A 17 0.66 7.78 -3.42
C LYS A 17 0.26 6.32 -3.59
N LYS A 18 1.23 5.48 -3.96
CA LYS A 18 1.03 4.06 -4.19
C LYS A 18 1.35 3.27 -2.94
N ILE A 19 0.40 2.45 -2.47
CA ILE A 19 0.44 1.78 -1.17
C ILE A 19 0.28 0.28 -1.35
N TYR A 20 1.24 -0.49 -0.85
CA TYR A 20 1.21 -1.95 -0.86
C TYR A 20 0.49 -2.52 0.38
N ILE A 21 -0.31 -3.58 0.25
CA ILE A 21 -0.96 -4.24 1.40
C ILE A 21 -0.13 -5.44 1.87
N ALA A 22 0.40 -5.37 3.09
CA ALA A 22 1.13 -6.45 3.74
C ALA A 22 0.25 -7.19 4.76
N GLY A 23 0.13 -8.52 4.62
CA GLY A 23 -0.73 -9.32 5.49
C GLY A 23 -0.49 -10.83 5.37
N LYS A 24 -1.16 -11.62 6.23
CA LYS A 24 -1.10 -13.09 6.19
C LYS A 24 -1.94 -13.64 5.04
N ILE A 25 -1.37 -14.55 4.26
CA ILE A 25 -2.04 -15.31 3.19
C ILE A 25 -1.90 -16.82 3.44
N THR A 26 -0.67 -17.30 3.65
CA THR A 26 -0.37 -18.73 3.84
C THR A 26 -1.05 -19.30 5.09
N ASN A 27 -1.58 -20.52 4.97
CA ASN A 27 -2.29 -21.27 6.03
C ASN A 27 -3.56 -20.57 6.54
N GLU A 28 -4.26 -19.85 5.67
CA GLU A 28 -5.54 -19.21 5.97
C GLU A 28 -6.57 -19.59 4.90
N PRO A 29 -7.87 -19.74 5.26
CA PRO A 29 -8.91 -20.00 4.27
C PRO A 29 -8.92 -18.91 3.19
N PHE A 30 -8.83 -19.31 1.92
CA PHE A 30 -8.65 -18.37 0.80
C PHE A 30 -9.76 -17.31 0.72
N HIS A 31 -11.01 -17.68 1.03
CA HIS A 31 -12.12 -16.72 1.06
C HIS A 31 -11.94 -15.62 2.12
N HIS A 32 -11.45 -15.94 3.32
CA HIS A 32 -11.11 -14.94 4.34
C HIS A 32 -9.99 -14.02 3.87
N VAL A 33 -8.98 -14.58 3.20
CA VAL A 33 -7.87 -13.81 2.60
C VAL A 33 -8.40 -12.83 1.56
N VAL A 34 -9.23 -13.26 0.62
CA VAL A 34 -9.78 -12.36 -0.41
C VAL A 34 -10.61 -11.24 0.22
N ILE A 35 -11.48 -11.55 1.19
CA ILE A 35 -12.35 -10.57 1.85
C ILE A 35 -11.51 -9.48 2.53
N LYS A 36 -10.60 -9.85 3.44
CA LYS A 36 -9.87 -8.85 4.24
C LYS A 36 -8.94 -7.98 3.38
N PHE A 37 -8.33 -8.54 2.34
CA PHE A 37 -7.48 -7.76 1.42
C PHE A 37 -8.33 -6.83 0.54
N LYS A 38 -9.52 -7.27 0.11
CA LYS A 38 -10.44 -6.43 -0.67
C LYS A 38 -11.03 -5.29 0.16
N GLU A 39 -11.37 -5.55 1.41
CA GLU A 39 -11.82 -4.53 2.36
C GLU A 39 -10.74 -3.48 2.58
N ALA A 40 -9.51 -3.90 2.91
CA ALA A 40 -8.38 -2.98 3.07
C ALA A 40 -8.13 -2.15 1.81
N GLN A 41 -8.09 -2.81 0.63
CA GLN A 41 -7.93 -2.12 -0.65
C GLN A 41 -9.01 -1.06 -0.87
N THR A 42 -10.28 -1.41 -0.66
CA THR A 42 -11.41 -0.48 -0.85
C THR A 42 -11.31 0.71 0.10
N THR A 43 -10.94 0.49 1.37
CA THR A 43 -10.74 1.57 2.34
C THR A 43 -9.62 2.52 1.92
N ILE A 44 -8.48 1.97 1.49
CA ILE A 44 -7.30 2.77 1.12
C ILE A 44 -7.54 3.55 -0.18
N GLU A 45 -8.20 2.93 -1.17
CA GLU A 45 -8.61 3.60 -2.42
C GLU A 45 -9.57 4.77 -2.15
N LYS A 46 -10.51 4.62 -1.21
CA LYS A 46 -11.43 5.71 -0.78
C LYS A 46 -10.70 6.90 -0.14
N LEU A 47 -9.50 6.69 0.41
CA LEU A 47 -8.65 7.75 0.93
C LEU A 47 -7.81 8.45 -0.17
N GLY A 48 -7.95 8.02 -1.43
CA GLY A 48 -7.28 8.64 -2.58
C GLY A 48 -5.91 8.07 -2.92
N PHE A 49 -5.54 6.91 -2.36
CA PHE A 49 -4.30 6.19 -2.68
C PHE A 49 -4.49 5.18 -3.83
N GLU A 50 -3.42 4.94 -4.60
CA GLU A 50 -3.34 3.78 -5.50
C GLU A 50 -2.91 2.56 -4.66
N VAL A 51 -3.56 1.41 -4.85
CA VAL A 51 -3.31 0.23 -4.01
C VAL A 51 -2.69 -0.91 -4.81
N VAL A 52 -1.63 -1.51 -4.26
CA VAL A 52 -1.05 -2.77 -4.73
C VAL A 52 -1.43 -3.90 -3.77
N ASN A 53 -2.16 -4.87 -4.30
CA ASN A 53 -2.66 -6.02 -3.56
C ASN A 53 -1.87 -7.30 -3.94
N PRO A 54 -1.17 -7.97 -3.01
CA PRO A 54 -0.39 -9.17 -3.31
C PRO A 54 -1.17 -10.30 -3.96
N ILE A 55 -2.47 -10.43 -3.66
CA ILE A 55 -3.31 -11.47 -4.26
C ILE A 55 -3.40 -11.28 -5.78
N VAL A 56 -3.53 -10.02 -6.22
CA VAL A 56 -3.61 -9.65 -7.64
C VAL A 56 -2.24 -9.65 -8.29
N VAL A 57 -1.18 -9.26 -7.55
CA VAL A 57 0.19 -9.23 -8.05
C VAL A 57 0.71 -10.64 -8.33
N VAL A 58 0.51 -11.59 -7.41
CA VAL A 58 0.96 -12.97 -7.58
C VAL A 58 0.03 -13.72 -8.53
N ASN A 59 -1.29 -13.52 -8.42
CA ASN A 59 -2.34 -14.10 -9.26
C ASN A 59 -2.20 -15.63 -9.51
N ASN A 60 -1.56 -16.34 -8.59
CA ASN A 60 -1.33 -17.77 -8.67
C ASN A 60 -1.28 -18.36 -7.25
N SER A 61 -2.29 -19.13 -6.88
CA SER A 61 -2.40 -19.71 -5.53
C SER A 61 -1.48 -20.91 -5.30
N THR A 62 -0.92 -21.49 -6.36
CA THR A 62 0.01 -22.63 -6.27
C THR A 62 1.47 -22.21 -6.40
N GLU A 63 1.74 -20.91 -6.53
CA GLU A 63 3.09 -20.37 -6.63
C GLU A 63 3.90 -20.73 -5.37
N PRO A 64 5.13 -21.27 -5.52
CA PRO A 64 6.02 -21.49 -4.40
C PRO A 64 6.26 -20.19 -3.61
N TRP A 65 6.37 -20.31 -2.29
CA TRP A 65 6.47 -19.16 -1.39
C TRP A 65 7.62 -18.23 -1.77
N GLU A 66 8.79 -18.77 -2.13
CA GLU A 66 9.97 -18.00 -2.51
C GLU A 66 9.75 -17.18 -3.78
N SER A 67 9.06 -17.73 -4.78
CA SER A 67 8.74 -17.04 -6.02
C SER A 67 7.68 -15.97 -5.80
N ALA A 68 6.61 -16.30 -5.07
CA ALA A 68 5.57 -15.34 -4.68
C ALA A 68 6.17 -14.16 -3.89
N MET A 69 7.04 -14.44 -2.92
CA MET A 69 7.72 -13.42 -2.12
C MET A 69 8.58 -12.49 -2.98
N LYS A 70 9.35 -13.02 -3.94
CA LYS A 70 10.15 -12.19 -4.88
C LYS A 70 9.26 -11.27 -5.72
N THR A 71 8.12 -11.76 -6.20
CA THR A 71 7.15 -10.95 -6.96
C THR A 71 6.55 -9.86 -6.09
N CYS A 72 6.14 -10.20 -4.85
CA CYS A 72 5.63 -9.24 -3.87
C CYS A 72 6.65 -8.14 -3.56
N LEU A 73 7.91 -8.48 -3.27
CA LEU A 73 8.95 -7.50 -2.96
C LEU A 73 9.20 -6.55 -4.12
N LYS A 74 9.27 -7.04 -5.36
CA LYS A 74 9.43 -6.18 -6.55
C LYS A 74 8.27 -5.18 -6.65
N ALA A 75 7.03 -5.64 -6.53
CA ALA A 75 5.86 -4.77 -6.58
C ALA A 75 5.79 -3.78 -5.41
N MET A 76 6.19 -4.21 -4.21
CA MET A 76 6.24 -3.36 -3.02
C MET A 76 7.29 -2.25 -3.16
N LEU A 77 8.45 -2.55 -3.75
CA LEU A 77 9.52 -1.56 -3.93
C LEU A 77 9.17 -0.45 -4.93
N ASP A 78 8.20 -0.66 -5.81
CA ASP A 78 7.64 0.36 -6.69
C ASP A 78 6.57 1.24 -5.99
N CYS A 79 6.28 0.99 -4.71
CA CYS A 79 5.30 1.75 -3.92
C CYS A 79 5.95 2.86 -3.08
N ASP A 80 5.16 3.86 -2.69
CA ASP A 80 5.58 4.92 -1.77
C ASP A 80 5.51 4.48 -0.28
N GLY A 81 4.74 3.44 0.01
CA GLY A 81 4.50 2.96 1.37
C GLY A 81 3.78 1.63 1.43
N ILE A 82 3.59 1.15 2.66
CA ILE A 82 2.87 -0.08 2.95
C ILE A 82 1.78 0.14 3.99
N VAL A 83 0.73 -0.67 3.90
CA VAL A 83 -0.28 -0.85 4.95
C VAL A 83 -0.11 -2.25 5.52
N ILE A 84 0.08 -2.35 6.84
CA ILE A 84 0.14 -3.63 7.54
C ILE A 84 -1.24 -4.00 8.11
N LEU A 85 -1.73 -5.19 7.76
CA LEU A 85 -2.98 -5.74 8.29
C LEU A 85 -2.78 -6.32 9.71
N PRO A 86 -3.81 -6.43 10.57
CA PRO A 86 -3.66 -6.88 11.96
C PRO A 86 -2.94 -8.24 12.12
N CYS A 87 -3.08 -9.12 11.13
CA CYS A 87 -2.46 -10.45 11.12
C CYS A 87 -0.98 -10.47 10.71
N TRP A 88 -0.34 -9.32 10.44
CA TRP A 88 1.02 -9.24 9.89
C TRP A 88 2.06 -9.97 10.75
N GLN A 89 1.92 -9.92 12.08
CA GLN A 89 2.84 -10.59 13.02
C GLN A 89 2.84 -12.11 12.89
N LEU A 90 1.81 -12.70 12.29
CA LEU A 90 1.69 -14.14 12.08
C LEU A 90 2.10 -14.56 10.66
N SER A 91 2.64 -13.63 9.86
CA SER A 91 3.01 -13.85 8.48
C SER A 91 4.50 -13.59 8.28
N ARG A 92 5.26 -14.65 7.96
CA ARG A 92 6.69 -14.52 7.63
C ARG A 92 6.90 -13.50 6.49
N GLY A 93 6.05 -13.52 5.47
CA GLY A 93 6.13 -12.58 4.34
C GLY A 93 5.88 -11.13 4.77
N ALA A 94 4.81 -10.88 5.53
CA ALA A 94 4.46 -9.52 5.96
C ALA A 94 5.48 -8.93 6.95
N GLN A 95 6.13 -9.77 7.76
CA GLN A 95 7.25 -9.34 8.62
C GLN A 95 8.45 -8.88 7.78
N ILE A 96 8.82 -9.63 6.74
CA ILE A 96 9.90 -9.26 5.82
C ILE A 96 9.58 -7.95 5.10
N GLU A 97 8.37 -7.82 4.56
CA GLU A 97 7.90 -6.61 3.88
C GLU A 97 7.94 -5.39 4.81
N ARG A 98 7.44 -5.53 6.03
CA ARG A 98 7.47 -4.46 7.03
C ARG A 98 8.90 -4.05 7.37
N GLN A 99 9.77 -4.99 7.68
CA GLN A 99 11.15 -4.69 8.05
C GLN A 99 11.85 -3.95 6.90
N LEU A 100 11.70 -4.43 5.67
CA LEU A 100 12.30 -3.78 4.50
C LEU A 100 11.73 -2.36 4.29
N ALA A 101 10.43 -2.15 4.49
CA ALA A 101 9.83 -0.82 4.43
C ALA A 101 10.37 0.12 5.52
N GLU A 102 10.64 -0.40 6.72
CA GLU A 102 11.28 0.37 7.79
C GLU A 102 12.70 0.77 7.40
N ASP A 103 13.49 -0.19 6.90
CA ASP A 103 14.89 -0.02 6.49
C ASP A 103 15.06 0.96 5.31
N LEU A 104 14.04 1.06 4.44
CA LEU A 104 14.02 1.93 3.27
C LEU A 104 13.32 3.28 3.50
N ASP A 105 12.96 3.61 4.75
CA ASP A 105 12.24 4.85 5.10
C ASP A 105 10.92 5.06 4.31
N MET A 106 10.24 3.97 3.97
CA MET A 106 8.93 4.01 3.34
C MET A 106 7.85 4.45 4.34
N MET A 107 6.72 4.95 3.85
CA MET A 107 5.57 5.22 4.72
C MET A 107 4.98 3.89 5.21
N ILE A 108 4.63 3.83 6.49
CA ILE A 108 4.04 2.64 7.09
C ILE A 108 2.76 3.06 7.79
N PHE A 109 1.67 2.37 7.45
CA PHE A 109 0.36 2.58 8.05
C PHE A 109 -0.13 1.27 8.68
N ASN A 110 -0.79 1.37 9.84
CA ASN A 110 -1.53 0.28 10.44
C ASN A 110 -2.97 0.28 9.95
N TYR A 111 -3.51 -0.91 9.64
CA TYR A 111 -4.92 -1.09 9.35
C TYR A 111 -5.58 -1.79 10.54
N ASP A 112 -6.60 -1.18 11.13
CA ASP A 112 -7.39 -1.79 12.21
C ASP A 112 -8.89 -1.54 12.03
N SER A 113 -9.71 -1.98 12.99
CA SER A 113 -11.16 -1.84 12.96
C SER A 113 -11.66 -0.39 12.88
N PHE A 114 -10.79 0.60 13.14
CA PHE A 114 -11.09 2.03 13.04
C PHE A 114 -10.56 2.66 11.74
N GLY A 115 -9.94 1.86 10.86
CA GLY A 115 -9.40 2.31 9.57
C GLY A 115 -7.88 2.44 9.58
N LEU A 116 -7.36 3.43 8.85
CA LEU A 116 -5.94 3.60 8.59
C LEU A 116 -5.29 4.56 9.61
N LYS A 117 -4.21 4.13 10.26
CA LYS A 117 -3.42 4.94 11.19
C LYS A 117 -1.97 5.02 10.73
N VAL A 118 -1.39 6.22 10.69
CA VAL A 118 0.02 6.41 10.32
C VAL A 118 0.92 5.89 11.44
N LEU A 119 1.85 5.00 11.13
CA LEU A 119 2.93 4.57 12.04
C LEU A 119 4.22 5.31 11.76
N LYS A 120 4.55 5.51 10.48
CA LYS A 120 5.72 6.25 10.02
C LYS A 120 5.31 7.06 8.79
N ALA A 121 5.43 8.38 8.89
CA ALA A 121 5.36 9.27 7.74
C ALA A 121 6.77 9.52 7.20
N ARG A 122 6.90 9.65 5.87
CA ARG A 122 8.14 10.14 5.29
C ARG A 122 8.29 11.61 5.68
N LEU A 123 9.36 11.94 6.40
CA LEU A 123 9.70 13.34 6.64
C LEU A 123 10.07 13.94 5.29
N CYS A 124 9.24 14.86 4.78
CA CYS A 124 9.65 15.71 3.67
C CYS A 124 10.76 16.62 4.19
N ASN A 125 12.01 16.35 3.83
CA ASN A 125 13.10 17.31 4.00
C ASN A 125 12.87 18.47 3.02
N ASN A 126 11.98 19.41 3.38
CA ASN A 126 11.96 20.80 2.93
C ASN A 126 10.78 21.58 3.55
N SER A 127 10.82 21.75 4.87
CA SER A 127 10.20 22.90 5.53
C SER A 127 11.03 23.18 6.78
N GLN A 128 12.00 24.10 6.67
CA GLN A 128 12.54 24.73 7.87
C GLN A 128 11.37 25.34 8.65
N PRO A 129 11.41 25.33 10.00
CA PRO A 129 10.40 26.02 10.78
C PRO A 129 10.44 27.51 10.40
N LEU A 130 9.30 28.06 9.96
CA LEU A 130 9.09 29.50 9.95
C LEU A 130 9.10 29.94 11.41
N ILE A 131 10.25 30.40 11.87
CA ILE A 131 10.34 31.25 13.05
C ILE A 131 9.76 32.60 12.62
N GLN A 132 8.55 32.91 13.08
CA GLN A 132 8.15 34.24 13.52
C GLN A 132 7.20 34.08 14.72
#